data_AF-A0A1Q3NP77-F1
#
_entry.id   AF-A0A1Q3NP77-F1
#
_cell.length_a   1.000
_cell.length_b   1.000
_cell.length_c   1.000
_cell.angle_alpha   90.00
_cell.angle_beta   90.00
_cell.angle_gamma   90.00
#
_symmetry.space_group_name_H-M   'P 1'
#
loop_
_entity.id
_entity.type
_entity.pdbx_description
1 polymer ?
#
loop_
_entity_poly.entity_id
_entity_poly.type
_entity_poly.pdbx_seq_one_letter_code
_entity_poly.pdbx_strand_id
1 'polypeptide(L)'
;MLETGRGNGRAIHETFLELLKREFLNMNDETFLNEPVEVIALFKAGHHPCQPVRFKRPNGKEVSVTELGLRHPLPNGLKTVHAFDVTDGGTDYRLIFDSERLTWRLTMEADHYE
;
A
#
# COMPACT_ATOMS: atom_id res chain seq x y z
N MET A 1 44.06 -0.74 1.56
CA MET A 1 43.32 -2.02 1.47
C MET A 1 41.94 -1.74 2.04
N LEU A 2 40.91 -1.63 1.20
CA LEU A 2 39.54 -1.30 1.59
C LEU A 2 38.77 -2.61 1.79
N GLU A 3 38.40 -2.93 3.02
CA GLU A 3 37.42 -3.97 3.30
C GLU A 3 36.01 -3.36 3.24
N THR A 4 35.20 -3.92 2.34
CA THR A 4 33.83 -3.49 2.05
C THR A 4 32.87 -3.95 3.15
N GLY A 5 32.22 -3.00 3.82
CA GLY A 5 31.10 -3.26 4.72
C GLY A 5 29.89 -3.80 3.95
N ARG A 6 29.66 -5.11 4.03
CA ARG A 6 28.35 -5.73 3.77
C ARG A 6 27.80 -6.20 5.11
N GLY A 7 26.73 -5.59 5.57
CA GLY A 7 26.08 -6.07 6.80
C GLY A 7 24.87 -5.31 7.29
N ASN A 8 24.48 -4.18 6.69
CA ASN A 8 23.43 -3.34 7.30
C ASN A 8 22.05 -3.43 6.64
N GLY A 9 21.94 -3.80 5.36
CA GLY A 9 20.66 -3.70 4.62
C GLY A 9 19.54 -4.63 5.08
N ARG A 10 19.86 -5.79 5.66
CA ARG A 10 18.85 -6.78 6.09
C ARG A 10 18.19 -6.40 7.42
N ALA A 11 18.96 -5.80 8.33
CA ALA A 11 18.48 -5.38 9.64
C ALA A 11 17.51 -4.20 9.53
N ILE A 12 17.80 -3.19 8.69
CA ILE A 12 16.93 -2.01 8.51
C ILE A 12 15.57 -2.37 7.91
N HIS A 13 15.53 -3.37 7.01
CA HIS A 13 14.29 -3.84 6.39
C HIS A 13 13.40 -4.59 7.40
N GLU A 14 13.99 -5.44 8.24
CA GLU A 14 13.23 -6.10 9.30
C GLU A 14 12.79 -5.11 10.37
N THR A 15 13.62 -4.15 10.77
CA THR A 15 13.24 -3.11 11.74
C THR A 15 12.16 -2.18 11.20
N PHE A 16 12.15 -1.86 9.90
CA PHE A 16 11.09 -1.05 9.28
C PHE A 16 9.78 -1.82 9.14
N LEU A 17 9.83 -3.10 8.76
CA LEU A 17 8.65 -3.96 8.78
C LEU A 17 8.15 -4.22 10.20
N GLU A 18 9.03 -4.30 11.20
CA GLU A 18 8.66 -4.42 12.61
C GLU A 18 8.14 -3.10 13.20
N LEU A 19 8.62 -1.93 12.75
CA LEU A 19 8.09 -0.62 13.13
C LEU A 19 6.73 -0.37 12.48
N LEU A 20 6.57 -0.69 11.19
CA LEU A 20 5.26 -0.70 10.54
C LEU A 20 4.32 -1.69 11.22
N LYS A 21 4.78 -2.89 11.58
CA LYS A 21 3.97 -3.78 12.40
C LYS A 21 3.69 -3.14 13.77
N ARG A 22 4.63 -2.53 14.47
CA ARG A 22 4.41 -1.98 15.82
C ARG A 22 3.50 -0.76 15.87
N GLU A 23 3.52 0.11 14.87
CA GLU A 23 2.57 1.23 14.75
C GLU A 23 1.18 0.77 14.27
N PHE A 24 1.09 -0.34 13.51
CA PHE A 24 -0.18 -0.93 13.06
C PHE A 24 -0.76 -2.03 13.99
N LEU A 25 0.04 -2.61 14.91
CA LEU A 25 -0.38 -3.70 15.81
C LEU A 25 -1.17 -3.22 17.04
N ASN A 26 -1.87 -2.09 16.94
CA ASN A 26 -3.00 -1.84 17.81
C ASN A 26 -4.25 -2.48 17.19
N MET A 27 -4.27 -3.82 17.30
CA MET A 27 -5.43 -4.71 17.31
C MET A 27 -6.77 -4.11 16.85
N ASN A 28 -6.96 -4.01 15.53
CA ASN A 28 -8.24 -3.69 14.89
C ASN A 28 -8.53 -4.74 13.81
N ASP A 29 -9.80 -4.96 13.45
CA ASP A 29 -10.28 -6.00 12.52
C ASP A 29 -9.72 -5.85 11.08
N GLU A 30 -8.41 -6.10 10.92
CA GLU A 30 -7.73 -6.07 9.64
C GLU A 30 -8.15 -7.30 8.82
N THR A 31 -8.85 -7.04 7.73
CA THR A 31 -9.23 -8.06 6.75
C THR A 31 -8.22 -8.05 5.61
N PHE A 32 -7.36 -9.08 5.56
CA PHE A 32 -6.45 -9.29 4.43
C PHE A 32 -7.18 -9.88 3.23
N LEU A 33 -6.95 -9.27 2.07
CA LEU A 33 -7.66 -9.55 0.83
C LEU A 33 -6.68 -9.80 -0.32
N ASN A 34 -7.23 -10.25 -1.46
CA ASN A 34 -6.51 -10.31 -2.72
C ASN A 34 -7.48 -10.10 -3.89
N GLU A 35 -8.26 -9.03 -3.78
CA GLU A 35 -9.41 -8.77 -4.65
C GLU A 35 -9.01 -7.85 -5.81
N PRO A 36 -9.24 -8.22 -7.08
CA PRO A 36 -9.03 -7.31 -8.20
C PRO A 36 -10.06 -6.17 -8.13
N VAL A 37 -9.63 -4.94 -8.37
CA VAL A 37 -10.51 -3.76 -8.31
C VAL A 37 -10.34 -2.86 -9.53
N GLU A 38 -11.41 -2.18 -9.91
CA GLU A 38 -11.36 -1.08 -10.89
C GLU A 38 -10.93 0.19 -10.16
N VAL A 39 -9.99 0.96 -10.71
CA VAL A 39 -9.45 2.15 -10.03
C VAL A 39 -9.43 3.33 -10.99
N ILE A 40 -9.97 4.46 -10.55
CA ILE A 40 -9.69 5.77 -11.14
C ILE A 40 -8.46 6.31 -10.43
N ALA A 41 -7.39 6.53 -11.19
CA ALA A 41 -6.15 7.11 -10.70
C ALA A 41 -5.80 8.36 -11.51
N LEU A 42 -5.39 9.40 -10.79
CA LEU A 42 -4.91 10.64 -11.37
C LEU A 42 -3.39 10.58 -11.48
N PHE A 43 -2.87 10.89 -12.68
CA PHE A 43 -1.44 11.01 -12.93
C PHE A 43 -1.04 12.49 -13.02
N LYS A 44 -0.23 12.97 -12.07
CA LYS A 44 0.27 14.35 -12.00
C LYS A 44 1.77 14.41 -12.22
N ALA A 45 2.27 15.58 -12.61
CA ALA A 45 3.70 15.85 -12.58
C ALA A 45 4.22 15.87 -11.12
N GLY A 46 5.48 15.46 -10.90
CA GLY A 46 6.14 15.50 -9.59
C GLY A 46 6.61 14.14 -9.07
N HIS A 47 7.05 14.10 -7.81
CA HIS A 47 7.68 12.92 -7.19
C HIS A 47 6.70 11.76 -6.93
N HIS A 48 5.41 12.03 -6.80
CA HIS A 48 4.36 11.02 -6.58
C HIS A 48 3.30 11.13 -7.67
N PRO A 49 3.59 10.65 -8.89
CA PRO A 49 2.75 10.94 -10.04
C PRO A 49 1.40 10.24 -9.97
N CYS A 50 1.32 9.02 -9.43
CA CYS A 50 0.07 8.24 -9.37
C CYS A 50 -0.66 8.47 -8.04
N GLN A 51 -1.94 8.86 -8.12
CA GLN A 51 -2.82 9.03 -6.96
C GLN A 51 -4.17 8.33 -7.23
N PRO A 52 -4.52 7.24 -6.52
CA PRO A 52 -5.86 6.68 -6.60
C PRO A 52 -6.88 7.67 -6.02
N VAL A 53 -8.00 7.88 -6.71
CA VAL A 53 -9.07 8.79 -6.27
C VAL A 53 -10.37 8.06 -5.94
N ARG A 54 -10.58 6.90 -6.57
CA ARG A 54 -11.78 6.08 -6.38
C ARG A 54 -11.49 4.66 -6.82
N PHE A 55 -12.08 3.67 -6.15
CA PHE A 55 -12.05 2.29 -6.61
C PHE A 55 -13.39 1.58 -6.44
N LYS A 56 -13.61 0.54 -7.26
CA LYS A 56 -14.82 -0.28 -7.25
C LYS A 56 -14.45 -1.75 -7.12
N ARG A 57 -15.13 -2.42 -6.19
CA ARG A 57 -15.02 -3.85 -5.92
C ARG A 57 -15.92 -4.65 -6.86
N PRO A 58 -15.58 -5.91 -7.19
CA PRO A 58 -16.43 -6.85 -7.92
C PRO A 58 -17.87 -6.97 -7.43
N ASN A 59 -18.11 -6.81 -6.12
CA ASN A 59 -19.46 -6.81 -5.54
C ASN A 59 -20.28 -5.54 -5.85
N GLY A 60 -19.70 -4.56 -6.55
CA GLY A 60 -20.33 -3.30 -6.91
C GLY A 60 -20.11 -2.16 -5.90
N LYS A 61 -19.53 -2.41 -4.72
CA LYS A 61 -19.19 -1.36 -3.74
C LYS A 61 -18.14 -0.43 -4.35
N GLU A 62 -18.41 0.86 -4.27
CA GLU A 62 -17.51 1.92 -4.72
C GLU A 62 -17.05 2.77 -3.54
N VAL A 63 -15.76 3.07 -3.50
CA VAL A 63 -15.09 3.77 -2.40
C VAL A 63 -14.37 4.98 -2.96
N SER A 64 -14.69 6.16 -2.43
CA SER A 64 -14.02 7.41 -2.78
C SER A 64 -12.89 7.67 -1.79
N VAL A 65 -11.69 7.94 -2.30
CA VAL A 65 -10.51 8.18 -1.46
C VAL A 65 -10.56 9.63 -0.94
N THR A 66 -10.57 9.80 0.38
CA THR A 66 -10.54 11.11 1.05
C THR A 66 -9.11 11.53 1.40
N GLU A 67 -8.29 10.58 1.82
CA GLU A 67 -6.88 10.80 2.14
C GLU A 67 -5.98 9.68 1.58
N LEU A 68 -4.77 10.07 1.17
CA LEU A 68 -3.71 9.19 0.72
C LEU A 68 -2.54 9.29 1.70
N GLY A 69 -2.36 8.28 2.54
CA GLY A 69 -1.34 8.27 3.59
C GLY A 69 0.07 8.09 3.03
N LEU A 70 0.42 6.85 2.66
CA LEU A 70 1.78 6.48 2.30
C LEU A 70 1.86 5.63 1.02
N ARG A 71 2.90 5.90 0.21
CA ARG A 71 3.27 5.09 -0.96
C ARG A 71 4.60 4.41 -0.70
N HIS A 72 4.59 3.08 -0.65
CA HIS A 72 5.81 2.30 -0.46
C HIS A 72 6.05 1.36 -1.64
N PRO A 73 7.24 1.41 -2.29
CA PRO A 73 7.64 0.35 -3.20
C PRO A 73 7.85 -0.93 -2.37
N LEU A 74 7.07 -1.96 -2.67
CA LEU A 74 7.21 -3.27 -2.04
C LEU A 74 7.91 -4.23 -3.01
N PRO A 75 8.97 -4.92 -2.57
CA PRO A 75 9.55 -6.00 -3.35
C PRO A 75 8.58 -7.20 -3.34
N ASN A 76 8.14 -7.63 -4.52
CA ASN A 76 7.40 -8.87 -4.74
C ASN A 76 8.23 -9.80 -5.62
N GLY A 77 9.11 -10.58 -5.00
CA GLY A 77 10.13 -11.35 -5.71
C GLY A 77 11.13 -10.42 -6.40
N LEU A 78 11.20 -10.48 -7.73
CA LEU A 78 12.06 -9.60 -8.55
C LEU A 78 11.39 -8.27 -8.93
N LYS A 79 10.12 -8.07 -8.56
CA LYS A 79 9.30 -6.97 -9.03
C LYS A 79 9.11 -5.92 -7.95
N THR A 80 8.94 -4.67 -8.35
CA THR A 80 8.48 -3.60 -7.45
C THR A 80 7.00 -3.36 -7.71
N VAL A 81 6.17 -3.49 -6.68
CA VAL A 81 4.77 -3.04 -6.71
C VAL A 81 4.62 -1.77 -5.90
N HIS A 82 3.58 -0.99 -6.19
CA HIS A 82 3.29 0.23 -5.44
C HIS A 82 2.11 0.00 -4.52
N ALA A 83 2.36 0.01 -3.21
CA ALA A 83 1.29 0.06 -2.22
C ALA A 83 0.84 1.51 -2.01
N PHE A 84 -0.47 1.69 -1.84
CA PHE A 84 -1.11 2.95 -1.50
C PHE A 84 -2.05 2.68 -0.33
N ASP A 85 -1.77 3.32 0.80
CA ASP A 85 -2.67 3.33 1.95
C ASP A 85 -3.62 4.52 1.80
N VAL A 86 -4.92 4.21 1.73
CA VAL A 86 -6.00 5.17 1.46
C VAL A 86 -7.11 4.98 2.47
N THR A 87 -7.89 6.02 2.69
CA THR A 87 -9.09 5.95 3.53
C THR A 87 -10.27 6.63 2.85
N ASP A 88 -11.49 6.23 3.21
CA ASP A 88 -12.72 6.96 2.92
C ASP A 88 -13.18 7.84 4.10
N GLY A 89 -12.38 7.89 5.17
CA GLY A 89 -12.68 8.59 6.42
C GLY A 89 -13.37 7.72 7.48
N GLY A 90 -13.73 6.47 7.16
CA GLY A 90 -14.24 5.51 8.14
C GLY A 90 -13.60 4.11 8.05
N THR A 91 -13.03 3.77 6.91
CA THR A 91 -12.31 2.51 6.71
C THR A 91 -10.99 2.80 6.00
N ASP A 92 -9.94 2.18 6.50
CA ASP A 92 -8.61 2.22 5.89
C ASP A 92 -8.46 1.04 4.92
N TYR A 93 -7.81 1.30 3.79
CA TYR A 93 -7.62 0.33 2.73
C TYR A 93 -6.18 0.36 2.23
N ARG A 94 -5.66 -0.81 1.84
CA ARG A 94 -4.40 -0.91 1.08
C ARG A 94 -4.66 -1.37 -0.34
N LEU A 95 -4.30 -0.52 -1.29
CA LEU A 95 -4.32 -0.83 -2.71
C LEU A 95 -2.90 -1.13 -3.20
N ILE A 96 -2.75 -2.18 -4.01
CA ILE A 96 -1.50 -2.49 -4.70
C ILE A 96 -1.67 -2.31 -6.19
N PHE A 97 -0.80 -1.50 -6.79
CA PHE A 97 -0.64 -1.38 -8.23
C PHE A 97 0.59 -2.13 -8.71
N ASP A 98 0.38 -3.08 -9.63
CA ASP A 98 1.42 -3.74 -10.41
C ASP A 98 1.63 -2.97 -11.71
N SER A 99 2.75 -2.25 -11.82
CA SER A 99 3.06 -1.43 -12.99
C SER A 99 3.50 -2.23 -14.21
N GLU A 100 3.88 -3.49 -14.05
CA GLU A 100 4.21 -4.36 -15.19
C GLU A 100 2.95 -4.93 -15.84
N ARG A 101 1.97 -5.30 -15.01
CA ARG A 101 0.69 -5.89 -15.47
C ARG A 101 -0.43 -4.86 -15.65
N LEU A 102 -0.24 -3.64 -15.16
CA LEU A 102 -1.24 -2.58 -15.13
C LEU A 102 -2.52 -2.98 -14.38
N THR A 103 -2.36 -3.72 -13.27
CA THR A 103 -3.48 -4.23 -12.47
C THR A 103 -3.49 -3.66 -11.07
N TRP A 104 -4.70 -3.43 -10.54
CA TRP A 104 -4.94 -3.00 -9.17
C TRP A 104 -5.57 -4.11 -8.33
N ARG A 105 -5.17 -4.18 -7.06
CA ARG A 105 -5.74 -5.11 -6.08
C ARG A 105 -5.98 -4.41 -4.75
N LEU A 106 -7.11 -4.74 -4.11
CA LEU A 106 -7.34 -4.46 -2.70
C LEU A 106 -6.74 -5.62 -1.89
N THR A 107 -5.84 -5.27 -0.98
CA THR A 107 -5.09 -6.26 -0.19
C THR A 107 -5.34 -6.20 1.30
N MET A 108 -5.91 -5.11 1.79
CA MET A 108 -6.32 -4.96 3.19
C MET A 108 -7.48 -3.97 3.26
N GLU A 109 -8.44 -4.24 4.14
CA GLU A 109 -9.36 -3.24 4.70
C GLU A 109 -9.39 -3.37 6.23
N ALA A 110 -9.48 -2.26 6.94
CA ALA A 110 -9.51 -2.20 8.40
C ALA A 110 -10.41 -1.05 8.86
N ASP A 111 -11.11 -1.24 9.98
CA ASP A 111 -11.88 -0.17 10.59
C ASP A 111 -10.95 0.97 11.03
N HIS A 112 -11.26 2.19 10.60
CA HIS A 112 -10.53 3.39 11.02
C HIS A 112 -11.08 3.83 12.39
N TYR A 113 -10.25 3.79 13.44
CA TYR A 113 -10.59 4.31 14.76
C TYR A 113 -9.96 5.70 14.93
N GLU A 114 -10.77 6.70 15.30
CA GLU A 114 -10.35 8.09 15.61
C GLU A 114 -9.38 8.17 16.80
#